data_AF-A0A920UKC6-F1
#
_entry.id   AF-A0A920UKC6-F1
#
_cell.length_a   1.000
_cell.length_b   1.000
_cell.length_c   1.000
_cell.angle_alpha   90.00
_cell.angle_beta   90.00
_cell.angle_gamma   90.00
#
_symmetry.space_group_name_H-M   'P 1'
#
loop_
_entity.id
_entity.type
_entity.pdbx_description
1 polymer ?
#
loop_
_entity_poly.entity_id
_entity_poly.type
_entity_poly.pdbx_seq_one_letter_code
_entity_poly.pdbx_strand_id
1 'polypeptide(L)'
;MGSISRTTSGDMSYRMSKAALNMAGRNLHMQMKEYNTIIVQIHPGWVKTDMGGMNAAISVEESAKGIINTIENLTPNKSPGLFSIIKVIKYHGNLFFTKKLFCKNF
;
A
#
# COMPACT_ATOMS: atom_id res chain seq x y z
N MET A 1 12.32 -1.45 -1.51
CA MET A 1 13.04 -2.68 -1.95
C MET A 1 12.46 -4.00 -1.37
N GLY A 2 11.13 -4.15 -1.28
CA GLY A 2 10.49 -5.39 -0.77
C GLY A 2 9.95 -6.33 -1.85
N SER A 3 10.47 -6.25 -3.07
CA SER A 3 10.01 -7.04 -4.22
C SER A 3 10.95 -8.21 -4.45
N ILE A 4 10.40 -9.44 -4.44
CA ILE A 4 11.15 -10.67 -4.68
C ILE A 4 11.69 -10.69 -6.13
N SER A 5 10.87 -10.32 -7.11
CA SER A 5 11.23 -10.31 -8.54
C SER A 5 12.20 -9.20 -8.93
N ARG A 6 12.37 -8.17 -8.09
CA ARG A 6 13.36 -7.07 -8.29
C ARG A 6 14.43 -7.05 -7.20
N THR A 7 14.79 -8.22 -6.68
CA THR A 7 15.89 -8.34 -5.71
C THR A 7 17.26 -8.26 -6.37
N THR A 8 18.27 -7.91 -5.59
CA THR A 8 19.70 -7.87 -5.94
C THR A 8 20.48 -8.36 -4.73
N SER A 9 21.81 -8.49 -4.83
CA SER A 9 22.66 -8.58 -3.65
C SER A 9 22.59 -7.30 -2.79
N GLY A 10 23.03 -7.40 -1.54
CA GLY A 10 23.01 -6.28 -0.56
C GLY A 10 21.69 -6.16 0.23
N ASP A 11 21.74 -5.46 1.36
CA ASP A 11 20.60 -5.08 2.21
C ASP A 11 19.65 -6.22 2.62
N MET A 12 20.16 -7.45 2.76
CA MET A 12 19.34 -8.66 2.89
C MET A 12 18.26 -8.56 3.97
N SER A 13 18.62 -8.12 5.19
CA SER A 13 17.69 -7.94 6.31
C SER A 13 16.62 -6.87 6.04
N TYR A 14 17.00 -5.76 5.39
CA TYR A 14 16.06 -4.71 4.98
C TYR A 14 15.11 -5.20 3.88
N ARG A 15 15.61 -5.92 2.88
CA ARG A 15 14.80 -6.51 1.80
C ARG A 15 13.83 -7.56 2.33
N MET A 16 14.30 -8.45 3.20
CA MET A 16 13.48 -9.46 3.88
C MET A 16 12.38 -8.82 4.72
N SER A 17 12.70 -7.83 5.57
CA SER A 17 11.69 -7.16 6.40
C SER A 17 10.65 -6.40 5.55
N LYS A 18 11.04 -5.76 4.45
CA LYS A 18 10.08 -5.12 3.52
C LYS A 18 9.27 -6.13 2.71
N ALA A 19 9.81 -7.31 2.37
CA ALA A 19 9.06 -8.39 1.73
C ALA A 19 8.03 -9.02 2.71
N ALA A 20 8.42 -9.25 3.97
CA ALA A 20 7.52 -9.71 5.02
C ALA A 20 6.40 -8.68 5.30
N LEU A 21 6.72 -7.38 5.35
CA LEU A 21 5.74 -6.30 5.48
C LEU A 21 4.71 -6.30 4.34
N ASN A 22 5.16 -6.51 3.09
CA ASN A 22 4.27 -6.61 1.93
C ASN A 22 3.31 -7.81 2.04
N MET A 23 3.79 -8.97 2.51
CA MET A 23 2.95 -10.14 2.76
C MET A 23 1.94 -9.89 3.90
N ALA A 24 2.39 -9.29 5.00
CA ALA A 24 1.52 -8.92 6.12
C ALA A 24 0.40 -7.96 5.68
N GLY A 25 0.73 -6.93 4.87
CA GLY A 25 -0.26 -6.03 4.28
C GLY A 25 -1.27 -6.74 3.37
N ARG A 26 -0.82 -7.74 2.59
CA ARG A 26 -1.71 -8.57 1.75
C ARG A 26 -2.66 -9.43 2.59
N ASN A 27 -2.17 -10.08 3.63
CA ASN A 27 -3.00 -10.88 4.54
C ASN A 27 -4.01 -10.01 5.29
N LEU A 28 -3.59 -8.84 5.79
CA LEU A 28 -4.48 -7.88 6.43
C LEU A 28 -5.56 -7.37 5.48
N HIS A 29 -5.23 -7.05 4.22
CA HIS A 29 -6.24 -6.69 3.22
C HIS A 29 -7.27 -7.80 2.99
N MET A 30 -6.86 -9.07 2.99
CA MET A 30 -7.80 -10.19 2.84
C MET A 30 -8.75 -10.33 4.04
N GLN A 31 -8.25 -10.11 5.27
CA GLN A 31 -9.07 -10.08 6.48
C GLN A 31 -10.01 -8.86 6.54
N MET A 32 -9.56 -7.71 6.03
CA MET A 32 -10.27 -6.43 6.15
C MET A 32 -11.37 -6.20 5.10
N LYS A 33 -11.62 -7.17 4.20
CA LYS A 33 -12.62 -7.05 3.12
C LYS A 33 -14.05 -6.82 3.64
N GLU A 34 -14.45 -7.51 4.70
CA GLU A 34 -15.80 -7.40 5.26
C GLU A 34 -16.05 -6.05 5.97
N TYR A 35 -14.99 -5.39 6.44
CA TYR A 35 -15.04 -4.07 7.11
C TYR A 35 -14.93 -2.88 6.14
N ASN A 36 -15.11 -3.10 4.83
CA ASN A 36 -15.00 -2.07 3.78
C ASN A 36 -13.74 -1.18 3.89
N THR A 37 -12.62 -1.77 4.30
CA THR A 37 -11.40 -1.04 4.68
C THR A 37 -10.30 -1.18 3.63
N ILE A 38 -9.78 -0.04 3.15
CA ILE A 38 -8.76 0.03 2.08
C ILE A 38 -7.34 -0.08 2.66
N ILE A 39 -6.39 -0.51 1.84
CA ILE A 39 -4.99 -0.72 2.24
C ILE A 39 -4.03 -0.11 1.11
N VAL A 40 -3.42 1.14 1.23
CA VAL A 40 -2.21 1.80 0.55
C VAL A 40 -0.83 2.04 1.36
N GLN A 41 0.26 1.28 1.14
CA GLN A 41 1.53 1.20 1.94
C GLN A 41 2.60 1.69 1.00
N ILE A 42 2.96 2.94 1.13
CA ILE A 42 3.52 3.61 -0.02
C ILE A 42 5.01 3.31 -0.11
N HIS A 43 5.48 2.92 -1.30
CA HIS A 43 6.89 3.03 -1.62
C HIS A 43 7.19 4.52 -1.84
N PRO A 44 7.93 5.21 -0.95
CA PRO A 44 8.08 6.66 -1.00
C PRO A 44 8.92 7.13 -2.19
N GLY A 45 9.62 6.21 -2.86
CA GLY A 45 10.67 6.49 -3.85
C GLY A 45 12.04 6.17 -3.27
N TRP A 46 13.10 6.64 -3.93
CA TRP A 46 14.43 6.72 -3.33
C TRP A 46 14.66 8.19 -2.98
N VAL A 47 14.50 8.53 -1.70
CA VAL A 47 14.30 9.90 -1.21
C VAL A 47 15.57 10.43 -0.53
N LYS A 48 15.95 11.67 -0.83
CA LYS A 48 17.10 12.39 -0.22
C LYS A 48 16.87 12.60 1.27
N THR A 49 17.35 11.63 2.05
CA THR A 49 17.24 11.48 3.50
C THR A 49 18.49 10.73 3.98
N ASP A 50 18.77 10.69 5.29
CA ASP A 50 19.93 9.96 5.84
C ASP A 50 19.97 8.48 5.40
N MET A 51 18.80 7.84 5.33
CA MET A 51 18.65 6.44 4.87
C MET A 51 18.75 6.29 3.33
N GLY A 52 18.46 7.34 2.56
CA GLY A 52 18.57 7.33 1.10
C GLY A 52 19.92 7.77 0.57
N GLY A 53 20.66 8.58 1.34
CA GLY A 53 21.89 9.25 0.91
C GLY A 53 21.64 10.42 -0.04
N MET A 54 22.71 11.20 -0.29
CA MET A 54 22.68 12.40 -1.16
C MET A 54 22.37 12.07 -2.63
N ASN A 55 22.72 10.85 -3.07
CA ASN A 55 22.52 10.36 -4.44
C ASN A 55 21.08 9.87 -4.73
N ALA A 56 20.18 9.97 -3.76
CA ALA A 56 18.80 9.57 -3.92
C ALA A 56 18.07 10.42 -4.99
N ALA A 57 17.13 9.80 -5.71
CA ALA A 57 16.57 10.37 -6.94
C ALA A 57 15.65 11.58 -6.73
N ILE A 58 14.89 11.63 -5.61
CA ILE A 58 13.84 12.64 -5.38
C ILE A 58 13.98 13.34 -4.02
N SER A 59 13.43 14.55 -3.90
CA SER A 59 13.36 15.30 -2.65
C SER A 59 12.30 14.74 -1.68
N VAL A 60 12.38 15.16 -0.41
CA VAL A 60 11.38 14.80 0.61
C VAL A 60 10.01 15.38 0.26
N GLU A 61 9.98 16.61 -0.25
CA GLU A 61 8.76 17.31 -0.66
C GLU A 61 8.09 16.66 -1.87
N GLU A 62 8.88 16.20 -2.86
CA GLU A 62 8.38 15.45 -4.02
C GLU A 62 7.77 14.11 -3.57
N SER A 63 8.47 13.39 -2.69
CA SER A 63 7.98 12.13 -2.11
C SER A 63 6.68 12.33 -1.33
N ALA A 64 6.64 13.34 -0.43
CA ALA A 64 5.47 13.66 0.39
C ALA A 64 4.25 14.05 -0.46
N LYS A 65 4.43 14.90 -1.48
CA LYS A 65 3.38 15.26 -2.44
C LYS A 65 2.86 14.03 -3.20
N GLY A 66 3.75 13.16 -3.66
CA GLY A 66 3.38 11.90 -4.32
C GLY A 66 2.58 10.97 -3.40
N ILE A 67 2.97 10.86 -2.13
CA ILE A 67 2.27 10.09 -1.09
C ILE A 67 0.85 10.65 -0.86
N ILE A 68 0.71 11.96 -0.63
CA ILE A 68 -0.57 12.62 -0.37
C ILE A 68 -1.52 12.45 -1.57
N ASN A 69 -1.06 12.78 -2.78
CA ASN A 69 -1.84 12.62 -4.00
C ASN A 69 -2.25 11.15 -4.24
N THR A 70 -1.41 10.19 -3.87
CA THR A 70 -1.77 8.77 -3.90
C THR A 70 -2.91 8.46 -2.93
N ILE A 71 -2.85 8.96 -1.68
CA ILE A 71 -3.85 8.71 -0.63
C ILE A 71 -5.22 9.33 -0.98
N GLU A 72 -5.22 10.51 -1.59
CA GLU A 72 -6.40 11.25 -2.01
C GLU A 72 -7.15 10.52 -3.15
N ASN A 73 -6.43 9.95 -4.11
CA ASN A 73 -6.99 9.31 -5.31
C ASN A 73 -7.42 7.84 -5.16
N LEU A 74 -7.49 7.32 -3.93
CA LEU A 74 -7.89 5.93 -3.66
C LEU A 74 -9.40 5.75 -3.62
N THR A 75 -9.86 4.75 -4.39
CA THR A 75 -11.26 4.30 -4.41
C THR A 75 -11.33 2.80 -4.06
N PRO A 76 -12.46 2.29 -3.53
CA PRO A 76 -12.58 0.87 -3.18
C PRO A 76 -12.29 -0.09 -4.35
N ASN A 77 -12.65 0.33 -5.58
CA ASN A 77 -12.41 -0.45 -6.79
C ASN A 77 -10.96 -0.32 -7.32
N LYS A 78 -10.20 0.69 -6.88
CA LYS A 78 -8.75 0.77 -7.07
C LYS A 78 -8.03 0.06 -5.91
N SER A 79 -8.15 -1.26 -5.87
CA SER A 79 -7.25 -2.13 -5.11
C SER A 79 -6.29 -2.83 -6.08
N PRO A 80 -5.28 -2.13 -6.64
CA PRO A 80 -4.31 -2.76 -7.53
C PRO A 80 -3.48 -3.79 -6.75
N GLY A 81 -3.28 -4.96 -7.35
CA GLY A 81 -2.34 -5.93 -6.83
C GLY A 81 -0.92 -5.37 -6.77
N LEU A 82 -0.23 -5.68 -5.68
CA LEU A 82 1.24 -5.71 -5.57
C LEU A 82 2.04 -4.41 -5.80
N PHE A 83 1.42 -3.23 -5.91
CA PHE A 83 2.15 -1.96 -5.81
C PHE A 83 1.54 -1.04 -4.76
N SER A 84 2.00 -1.26 -3.51
CA SER A 84 2.03 -0.33 -2.36
C SER A 84 0.74 -0.18 -1.46
N ILE A 85 0.49 -1.07 -0.40
CA ILE A 85 -0.80 -1.32 0.45
C ILE A 85 -0.97 -1.23 2.11
N ILE A 86 -1.60 -0.16 2.78
CA ILE A 86 -2.43 0.25 4.06
C ILE A 86 -3.07 1.77 4.05
N LYS A 87 -4.38 2.12 3.75
CA LYS A 87 -5.08 3.47 3.91
C LYS A 87 -6.17 3.37 4.97
N VAL A 88 -5.99 3.98 6.14
CA VAL A 88 -7.00 3.92 7.21
C VAL A 88 -7.95 5.12 7.10
N ILE A 89 -9.17 4.88 6.60
CA ILE A 89 -10.36 5.70 6.93
C ILE A 89 -11.45 4.75 7.40
N LYS A 90 -11.89 4.91 8.65
CA LYS A 90 -13.07 4.24 9.18
C LYS A 90 -14.30 4.99 8.66
N TYR A 91 -15.05 4.38 7.75
CA TYR A 91 -16.29 4.97 7.22
C TYR A 91 -17.40 4.85 8.28
N HIS A 92 -17.59 5.92 9.06
CA HIS A 92 -18.77 6.11 9.92
C HIS A 92 -19.67 7.15 9.26
N GLY A 93 -20.62 6.67 8.46
CA GLY A 93 -21.58 7.52 7.74
C GLY A 93 -22.69 6.69 7.15
N ASN A 94 -23.93 6.95 7.58
CA ASN A 94 -25.13 6.24 7.10
C ASN A 94 -25.34 6.51 5.61
N LEU A 95 -25.14 5.49 4.77
CA LEU A 95 -25.63 5.51 3.40
C LEU A 95 -26.21 4.15 3.02
N PHE A 96 -27.53 4.05 3.12
CA PHE A 96 -28.30 2.87 2.71
C PHE A 96 -28.18 2.68 1.20
N PHE A 97 -27.31 1.77 0.74
CA PHE A 97 -27.40 1.22 -0.60
C PHE A 97 -28.11 -0.14 -0.56
N THR A 98 -29.35 -0.13 -1.03
CA THR A 98 -30.22 -1.30 -1.10
C THR A 98 -29.86 -2.24 -2.24
N LYS A 99 -30.14 -3.54 -2.04
CA LYS A 99 -30.27 -4.63 -3.05
C LYS A 99 -28.99 -5.22 -3.70
N LYS A 100 -28.61 -6.40 -3.15
CA LYS A 100 -28.86 -7.74 -3.73
C LYS A 100 -28.24 -8.08 -5.11
N LEU A 101 -27.16 -8.87 -5.10
CA LEU A 101 -26.77 -9.96 -6.04
C LEU A 101 -25.41 -10.52 -5.55
N PHE A 102 -25.03 -11.80 -5.59
CA PHE A 102 -25.74 -13.09 -5.71
C PHE A 102 -24.84 -14.19 -5.08
N CYS A 103 -25.38 -15.36 -4.76
CA CYS A 103 -24.61 -16.48 -4.19
C CYS A 103 -23.98 -17.37 -5.29
N LYS A 104 -22.71 -17.83 -5.11
CA LYS A 104 -22.28 -19.26 -5.22
C LYS A 104 -20.76 -19.48 -5.33
N ASN A 105 -20.27 -20.36 -4.45
CA ASN A 105 -19.32 -21.49 -4.64
C ASN A 105 -17.97 -21.34 -5.38
N PHE A 106 -16.93 -21.82 -4.66
CA PHE A 106 -15.54 -22.12 -5.04
C PHE A 106 -14.61 -20.92 -5.27
#